data_AF-A0A660T8A2-F1
#
_entry.id   AF-A0A660T8A2-F1
#
_cell.length_a   1.000
_cell.length_b   1.000
_cell.length_c   1.000
_cell.angle_alpha   90.00
_cell.angle_beta   90.00
_cell.angle_gamma   90.00
#
_symmetry.space_group_name_H-M   'P 1'
#
loop_
_entity.id
_entity.type
_entity.pdbx_description
1 polymer ?
#
loop_
_entity_poly.entity_id
_entity_poly.type
_entity_poly.pdbx_seq_one_letter_code
_entity_poly.pdbx_strand_id
1 'polypeptide(L)'
;GLKYTTVGNNAFITSAYVIVVPFMAWILTRERPKTNSFVAVLLTVLGIAFLTLQGSFSISKGDGITLMGALFFGLELALLGKYAKKMDVLILAFLEAAVAGLFFWIYTFSFETVYVLWDRSLILSMLYITFFGSVITHITVTVALKYTTSSRGAVLCATESLFGVFLAAIFLGERLFIRGWIGSVLVLSAVLVAELGEGMFRGKANLSQ
;
A
#
# COMPACT_ATOMS: atom_id res chain seq x y z
N GLY A 1 15.22 2.74 -3.87
CA GLY A 1 15.03 1.28 -3.81
C GLY A 1 15.28 0.63 -5.15
N LEU A 2 14.32 0.75 -6.07
CA LEU A 2 14.26 0.05 -7.36
C LEU A 2 15.55 0.05 -8.21
N LYS A 3 16.34 1.14 -8.19
CA LYS A 3 17.62 1.20 -8.92
C LYS A 3 18.67 0.17 -8.45
N TYR A 4 18.58 -0.28 -7.20
CA TYR A 4 19.62 -1.06 -6.52
C TYR A 4 19.14 -2.42 -5.97
N THR A 5 17.90 -2.82 -6.23
CA THR A 5 17.35 -4.11 -5.80
C THR A 5 16.47 -4.70 -6.90
N THR A 6 16.10 -5.97 -6.77
CA THR A 6 15.21 -6.63 -7.74
C THR A 6 13.78 -6.14 -7.56
N VAL A 7 12.98 -6.20 -8.64
CA VAL A 7 11.56 -5.82 -8.60
C VAL A 7 10.79 -6.64 -7.57
N GLY A 8 11.04 -7.96 -7.50
CA GLY A 8 10.42 -8.85 -6.51
C GLY A 8 10.77 -8.50 -5.07
N ASN A 9 12.06 -8.30 -4.75
CA ASN A 9 12.47 -7.88 -3.41
C ASN A 9 11.92 -6.51 -3.06
N ASN A 10 11.88 -5.58 -4.01
CA ASN A 10 11.32 -4.25 -3.78
C ASN A 10 9.83 -4.32 -3.41
N ALA A 11 9.04 -5.08 -4.17
CA ALA A 11 7.61 -5.27 -3.91
C ALA A 11 7.37 -5.94 -2.55
N PHE A 12 8.16 -6.97 -2.22
CA PHE A 12 8.09 -7.63 -0.92
C PHE A 12 8.40 -6.66 0.24
N ILE A 13 9.52 -5.93 0.15
CA ILE A 13 9.93 -5.00 1.22
C ILE A 13 8.93 -3.85 1.35
N THR A 14 8.36 -3.38 0.24
CA THR A 14 7.32 -2.34 0.26
C THR A 14 6.12 -2.82 1.05
N SER A 15 5.68 -4.08 0.88
CA SER A 15 4.56 -4.66 1.63
C SER A 15 4.74 -4.70 3.14
N ALA A 16 5.97 -4.47 3.65
CA ALA A 16 6.19 -4.25 5.07
C ALA A 16 5.37 -3.08 5.63
N TYR A 17 4.89 -2.14 4.79
CA TYR A 17 3.96 -1.09 5.22
C TYR A 17 2.73 -1.69 5.91
N VAL A 18 2.25 -2.87 5.49
CA VAL A 18 1.09 -3.54 6.10
C VAL A 18 1.33 -3.85 7.57
N ILE A 19 2.58 -4.17 7.94
CA ILE A 19 3.01 -4.35 9.32
C ILE A 19 3.12 -2.99 10.01
N VAL A 20 3.74 -2.01 9.37
CA VAL A 20 4.02 -0.69 9.97
C VAL A 20 2.74 0.05 10.35
N VAL A 21 1.71 0.00 9.50
CA VAL A 21 0.47 0.77 9.67
C VAL A 21 -0.23 0.53 11.02
N PRO A 22 -0.53 -0.70 11.46
CA PRO A 22 -1.15 -0.92 12.78
C PRO A 22 -0.26 -0.45 13.93
N PHE A 23 1.07 -0.59 13.86
CA PHE A 23 1.97 -0.08 14.89
C PHE A 23 1.96 1.45 14.95
N MET A 24 2.04 2.11 13.80
CA MET A 24 1.98 3.57 13.72
C MET A 24 0.60 4.09 14.16
N ALA A 25 -0.47 3.47 13.70
CA ALA A 25 -1.83 3.81 14.12
C ALA A 25 -1.97 3.71 15.64
N TRP A 26 -1.45 2.64 16.26
CA TRP A 26 -1.45 2.49 17.72
C TRP A 26 -0.69 3.62 18.42
N ILE A 27 0.49 3.99 17.94
CA ILE A 27 1.27 5.11 18.51
C ILE A 27 0.48 6.42 18.39
N LEU A 28 -0.20 6.65 17.27
CA LEU A 28 -0.90 7.89 16.96
C LEU A 28 -2.26 8.04 17.67
N THR A 29 -3.00 6.95 17.85
CA THR A 29 -4.35 6.95 18.47
C THR A 29 -4.34 6.46 19.91
N ARG A 30 -3.25 5.81 20.36
CA ARG A 30 -3.11 5.10 21.63
C ARG A 30 -4.07 3.91 21.81
N GLU A 31 -4.79 3.52 20.76
CA GLU A 31 -5.68 2.36 20.76
C GLU A 31 -4.95 1.11 20.28
N ARG A 32 -4.93 0.05 21.09
CA ARG A 32 -4.19 -1.17 20.76
C ARG A 32 -4.80 -1.86 19.52
N PRO A 33 -3.97 -2.34 18.57
CA PRO A 33 -4.45 -3.14 17.46
C PRO A 33 -5.07 -4.43 17.98
N LYS A 34 -6.22 -4.81 17.42
CA LYS A 34 -6.91 -6.05 17.79
C LYS A 34 -6.10 -7.27 17.30
N THR A 35 -6.18 -8.39 18.00
CA THR A 35 -5.48 -9.64 17.65
C THR A 35 -5.80 -10.10 16.22
N ASN A 36 -7.03 -9.91 15.75
CA ASN A 36 -7.43 -10.27 14.39
C ASN A 36 -6.66 -9.47 13.32
N SER A 37 -6.37 -8.19 13.59
CA SER A 37 -5.55 -7.37 12.68
C SER A 37 -4.12 -7.90 12.59
N PHE A 38 -3.56 -8.42 13.69
CA PHE A 38 -2.22 -9.00 13.69
C PHE A 38 -2.14 -10.28 12.86
N VAL A 39 -3.14 -11.15 12.97
CA VAL A 39 -3.24 -12.37 12.15
C VAL A 39 -3.39 -12.03 10.67
N ALA A 40 -4.25 -11.06 10.33
CA ALA A 40 -4.42 -10.61 8.96
C ALA A 40 -3.10 -10.07 8.37
N VAL A 41 -2.38 -9.24 9.11
CA VAL A 41 -1.08 -8.69 8.71
C VAL A 41 -0.07 -9.80 8.41
N LEU A 42 0.05 -10.80 9.29
CA LEU A 42 0.96 -11.93 9.08
C LEU A 42 0.59 -12.72 7.81
N LEU A 43 -0.69 -12.99 7.59
CA LEU A 43 -1.17 -13.68 6.39
C LEU A 43 -0.89 -12.86 5.12
N THR A 44 -1.11 -11.54 5.15
CA THR A 44 -0.81 -10.65 4.03
C THR A 44 0.67 -10.67 3.68
N VAL A 45 1.55 -10.53 4.68
CA VAL A 45 3.00 -10.52 4.47
C VAL A 45 3.49 -11.85 3.89
N LEU A 46 3.00 -12.97 4.43
CA LEU A 46 3.31 -14.29 3.88
C LEU A 46 2.78 -14.44 2.45
N GLY A 47 1.55 -14.02 2.18
CA GLY A 47 0.96 -14.07 0.85
C GLY A 47 1.78 -13.28 -0.17
N ILE A 48 2.17 -12.05 0.17
CA ILE A 48 3.00 -11.21 -0.70
C ILE A 48 4.40 -11.82 -0.85
N ALA A 49 4.98 -12.41 0.20
CA ALA A 49 6.23 -13.16 0.09
C ALA A 49 6.15 -14.22 -1.01
N PHE A 50 5.07 -15.02 -1.04
CA PHE A 50 4.87 -16.03 -2.08
C PHE A 50 4.64 -15.44 -3.47
N LEU A 51 3.99 -14.28 -3.58
CA LEU A 51 3.74 -13.59 -4.85
C LEU A 51 5.01 -12.96 -5.44
N THR A 52 5.89 -12.43 -4.58
CA THR A 52 6.97 -11.51 -5.01
C THR A 52 8.38 -12.11 -4.91
N LEU A 53 8.62 -13.07 -4.01
CA LEU A 53 9.92 -13.71 -3.85
C LEU A 53 10.14 -14.82 -4.88
N GLN A 54 10.92 -14.49 -5.92
CA GLN A 54 11.41 -15.44 -6.90
C GLN A 54 12.94 -15.57 -6.76
N GLY A 55 13.44 -16.78 -6.46
CA GLY A 55 14.89 -17.06 -6.39
C GLY A 55 15.54 -16.86 -5.01
N SER A 56 16.88 -16.67 -5.00
CA SER A 56 17.69 -16.45 -3.80
C SER A 56 17.51 -15.04 -3.27
N PHE A 57 17.06 -14.91 -2.02
CA PHE A 57 16.95 -13.62 -1.34
C PHE A 57 18.36 -13.04 -1.09
N SER A 58 18.82 -12.13 -1.96
CA SER A 58 20.07 -11.41 -1.75
C SER A 58 19.76 -10.02 -1.18
N ILE A 59 20.36 -9.72 -0.03
CA ILE A 59 20.26 -8.39 0.58
C ILE A 59 21.08 -7.42 -0.27
N SER A 60 20.39 -6.44 -0.83
CA SER A 60 20.98 -5.40 -1.68
C SER A 60 20.95 -4.06 -0.97
N LYS A 61 21.86 -3.14 -1.35
CA LYS A 61 21.87 -1.77 -0.78
C LYS A 61 20.54 -1.04 -0.96
N GLY A 62 19.77 -1.38 -2.00
CA GLY A 62 18.45 -0.82 -2.25
C GLY A 62 17.38 -1.23 -1.24
N ASP A 63 17.58 -2.30 -0.48
CA ASP A 63 16.57 -2.87 0.41
C ASP A 63 16.31 -1.95 1.62
N GLY A 64 17.37 -1.40 2.21
CA GLY A 64 17.23 -0.44 3.31
C GLY A 64 16.49 0.84 2.89
N ILE A 65 16.74 1.34 1.68
CA ILE A 65 16.03 2.51 1.14
C ILE A 65 14.55 2.19 0.92
N THR A 66 14.26 0.99 0.40
CA THR A 66 12.88 0.53 0.19
C THR A 66 12.13 0.37 1.50
N LEU A 67 12.79 -0.20 2.52
CA LEU A 67 12.21 -0.35 3.85
C LEU A 67 11.90 1.00 4.49
N MET A 68 12.80 1.98 4.34
CA MET A 68 12.54 3.35 4.79
C MET A 68 11.33 3.96 4.07
N GLY A 69 11.18 3.73 2.77
CA GLY A 69 9.98 4.12 2.02
C GLY A 69 8.71 3.46 2.57
N ALA A 70 8.74 2.15 2.85
CA ALA A 70 7.62 1.43 3.44
C ALA A 70 7.23 1.96 4.83
N LEU A 71 8.22 2.42 5.62
CA LEU A 71 7.97 3.07 6.92
C LEU A 71 7.24 4.40 6.75
N PHE A 72 7.70 5.26 5.84
CA PHE A 72 7.03 6.54 5.56
C PHE A 72 5.63 6.35 4.99
N PHE A 73 5.44 5.42 4.06
CA PHE A 73 4.14 5.10 3.51
C PHE A 73 3.19 4.54 4.58
N GLY A 74 3.68 3.67 5.46
CA GLY A 74 2.89 3.18 6.58
C GLY A 74 2.49 4.27 7.58
N LEU A 75 3.39 5.24 7.83
CA LEU A 75 3.11 6.42 8.64
C LEU A 75 2.07 7.34 7.98
N GLU A 76 2.21 7.61 6.69
CA GLU A 76 1.26 8.37 5.87
C GLU A 76 -0.13 7.74 5.96
N LEU A 77 -0.27 6.45 5.70
CA LEU A 77 -1.56 5.75 5.76
C LEU A 77 -2.19 5.78 7.17
N ALA A 78 -1.35 5.70 8.22
CA ALA A 78 -1.81 5.83 9.60
C ALA A 78 -2.30 7.25 9.93
N LEU A 79 -1.57 8.28 9.50
CA LEU A 79 -1.96 9.69 9.62
C LEU A 79 -3.24 9.96 8.83
N LEU A 80 -3.30 9.49 7.59
CA LEU A 80 -4.44 9.64 6.69
C LEU A 80 -5.70 9.05 7.32
N GLY A 81 -5.64 7.83 7.85
CA GLY A 81 -6.78 7.23 8.56
C GLY A 81 -7.21 7.95 9.84
N LYS A 82 -6.31 8.69 10.50
CA LYS A 82 -6.65 9.53 11.67
C LYS A 82 -7.28 10.86 11.25
N TYR A 83 -6.74 11.53 10.22
CA TYR A 83 -7.18 12.86 9.81
C TYR A 83 -8.36 12.84 8.85
N ALA A 84 -8.52 11.79 8.02
CA ALA A 84 -9.67 11.63 7.12
C ALA A 84 -11.01 11.57 7.87
N LYS A 85 -11.00 11.21 9.16
CA LYS A 85 -12.19 11.21 10.04
C LYS A 85 -12.53 12.58 10.62
N LYS A 86 -11.58 13.51 10.63
CA LYS A 86 -11.71 14.84 11.26
C LYS A 86 -11.84 15.98 10.27
N MET A 87 -11.41 15.77 9.03
CA MET A 87 -11.32 16.80 8.00
C MET A 87 -12.07 16.38 6.73
N ASP A 88 -12.29 17.33 5.85
CA ASP A 88 -12.77 17.04 4.50
C ASP A 88 -11.70 16.25 3.72
N VAL A 89 -12.15 15.20 3.03
CA VAL A 89 -11.27 14.25 2.33
C VAL A 89 -10.59 14.91 1.13
N LEU A 90 -11.28 15.78 0.41
CA LEU A 90 -10.72 16.46 -0.77
C LEU A 90 -9.66 17.47 -0.35
N ILE A 91 -9.87 18.18 0.76
CA ILE A 91 -8.87 19.11 1.31
C ILE A 91 -7.61 18.33 1.72
N LEU A 92 -7.78 17.18 2.38
CA LEU A 92 -6.66 16.36 2.82
C LEU A 92 -5.84 15.81 1.65
N ALA A 93 -6.51 15.24 0.65
CA ALA A 93 -5.86 14.73 -0.57
C ALA A 93 -5.16 15.85 -1.37
N PHE A 94 -5.77 17.04 -1.45
CA PHE A 94 -5.15 18.19 -2.10
C PHE A 94 -3.90 18.65 -1.35
N LEU A 95 -3.96 18.78 -0.03
CA LEU A 95 -2.82 19.19 0.79
C LEU A 95 -1.66 18.22 0.65
N GLU A 96 -1.95 16.92 0.69
CA GLU A 96 -0.97 15.85 0.51
C GLU A 96 -0.30 15.93 -0.86
N ALA A 97 -1.10 16.04 -1.94
CA ALA A 97 -0.57 16.18 -3.29
C ALA A 97 0.26 17.47 -3.48
N ALA A 98 -0.17 18.59 -2.89
CA ALA A 98 0.54 19.86 -2.96
C ALA A 98 1.90 19.80 -2.24
N VAL A 99 1.93 19.24 -1.03
CA VAL A 99 3.17 19.09 -0.25
C VAL A 99 4.11 18.09 -0.92
N ALA A 100 3.61 16.94 -1.39
CA ALA A 100 4.40 15.96 -2.13
C ALA A 100 4.98 16.57 -3.43
N GLY A 101 4.15 17.30 -4.19
CA GLY A 101 4.58 18.00 -5.40
C GLY A 101 5.70 19.01 -5.15
N LEU A 102 5.62 19.77 -4.05
CA LEU A 102 6.67 20.69 -3.65
C LEU A 102 7.99 19.95 -3.35
N PHE A 103 7.94 18.85 -2.59
CA PHE A 103 9.12 18.04 -2.31
C PHE A 103 9.71 17.40 -3.57
N PHE A 104 8.87 16.94 -4.49
CA PHE A 104 9.31 16.39 -5.77
C PHE A 104 9.98 17.44 -6.65
N TRP A 105 9.48 18.69 -6.69
CA TRP A 105 10.15 19.78 -7.38
C TRP A 105 11.50 20.12 -6.75
N ILE A 106 11.57 20.25 -5.42
CA ILE A 106 12.84 20.50 -4.71
C ILE A 106 13.86 19.41 -5.05
N TYR A 107 13.45 18.14 -5.01
CA TYR A 107 14.33 17.02 -5.35
C TYR A 107 14.79 17.09 -6.81
N THR A 108 13.86 17.29 -7.74
CA THR A 108 14.15 17.33 -9.18
C THR A 108 15.15 18.44 -9.52
N PHE A 109 14.93 19.67 -9.02
CA PHE A 109 15.84 20.79 -9.31
C PHE A 109 17.18 20.72 -8.59
N SER A 110 17.28 19.97 -7.50
CA SER A 110 18.53 19.86 -6.73
C SER A 110 19.43 18.71 -7.17
N PHE A 111 18.86 17.61 -7.68
CA PHE A 111 19.59 16.36 -7.91
C PHE A 111 19.51 15.81 -9.34
N GLU A 112 18.52 16.21 -10.13
CA GLU A 112 18.30 15.68 -11.48
C GLU A 112 18.60 16.74 -12.54
N THR A 113 18.98 16.27 -13.74
CA THR A 113 19.08 17.15 -14.91
C THR A 113 17.74 17.22 -15.61
N VAL A 114 17.17 18.43 -15.69
CA VAL A 114 15.84 18.65 -16.26
C VAL A 114 15.92 18.67 -17.79
N TYR A 115 15.33 17.66 -18.44
CA TYR A 115 15.11 17.64 -19.88
C TYR A 115 13.62 17.73 -20.18
N VAL A 116 13.23 18.64 -21.06
CA VAL A 116 11.84 18.75 -21.53
C VAL A 116 11.73 18.02 -22.86
N LEU A 117 11.07 16.87 -22.85
CA LEU A 117 10.79 16.08 -24.05
C LEU A 117 9.32 16.25 -24.44
N TRP A 118 9.08 16.83 -25.62
CA TRP A 118 7.74 17.00 -26.17
C TRP A 118 7.34 15.80 -27.04
N ASP A 119 7.20 14.65 -26.40
CA ASP A 119 6.71 13.44 -27.05
C ASP A 119 5.25 13.17 -26.68
N ARG A 120 4.40 12.95 -27.69
CA ARG A 120 2.96 12.74 -27.48
C ARG A 120 2.68 11.46 -26.69
N SER A 121 3.44 10.39 -26.91
CA SER A 121 3.25 9.12 -26.21
C SER A 121 3.63 9.25 -24.74
N LEU A 122 4.74 9.95 -24.46
CA LEU A 122 5.19 10.25 -23.10
C LEU A 122 4.14 11.08 -22.34
N ILE A 123 3.65 12.18 -22.95
CA ILE A 123 2.66 13.05 -22.31
C ILE A 123 1.37 12.28 -22.01
N LEU A 124 0.87 11.47 -22.95
CA LEU A 124 -0.32 10.64 -22.73
C LEU A 124 -0.11 9.62 -21.60
N SER A 125 1.07 8.99 -21.54
CA SER A 125 1.42 8.04 -20.48
C SER A 125 1.52 8.71 -19.10
N MET A 126 2.10 9.90 -19.04
CA MET A 126 2.19 10.72 -17.82
C MET A 126 0.81 11.16 -17.34
N LEU A 127 -0.07 11.61 -18.25
CA LEU A 127 -1.45 11.96 -17.91
C LEU A 127 -2.21 10.75 -17.37
N TYR A 128 -2.07 9.59 -18.02
CA TYR A 128 -2.71 8.35 -17.57
C TYR A 128 -2.29 7.99 -16.13
N ILE A 129 -0.98 7.92 -15.85
CA ILE A 129 -0.52 7.54 -14.51
C ILE A 129 -0.84 8.61 -13.45
N THR A 130 -0.84 9.89 -13.82
CA THR A 130 -1.19 10.97 -12.89
C THR A 130 -2.65 10.91 -12.48
N PHE A 131 -3.57 10.78 -13.45
CA PHE A 131 -5.00 10.77 -13.14
C PHE A 131 -5.45 9.45 -12.52
N PHE A 132 -5.14 8.32 -13.17
CA PHE A 132 -5.60 7.00 -12.72
C PHE A 132 -4.72 6.39 -11.65
N GLY A 133 -3.39 6.56 -11.76
CA GLY A 133 -2.44 5.98 -10.81
C GLY A 133 -2.34 6.78 -9.51
N SER A 134 -2.40 8.11 -9.57
CA SER A 134 -2.23 8.98 -8.41
C SER A 134 -3.53 9.59 -7.91
N VAL A 135 -4.17 10.50 -8.67
CA VAL A 135 -5.28 11.33 -8.17
C VAL A 135 -6.48 10.48 -7.72
N ILE A 136 -6.96 9.59 -8.58
CA ILE A 136 -8.13 8.75 -8.28
C ILE A 136 -7.79 7.79 -7.13
N THR A 137 -6.61 7.19 -7.15
CA THR A 137 -6.15 6.25 -6.11
C THR A 137 -6.08 6.93 -4.75
N HIS A 138 -5.39 8.06 -4.64
CA HIS A 138 -5.23 8.78 -3.36
C HIS A 138 -6.56 9.24 -2.79
N ILE A 139 -7.45 9.78 -3.63
CA ILE A 139 -8.80 10.18 -3.19
C ILE A 139 -9.56 8.94 -2.69
N THR A 140 -9.55 7.85 -3.46
CA THR A 140 -10.26 6.61 -3.10
C THR A 140 -9.74 6.02 -1.80
N VAL A 141 -8.42 5.94 -1.61
CA VAL A 141 -7.79 5.46 -0.37
C VAL A 141 -8.15 6.37 0.81
N THR A 142 -8.10 7.69 0.63
CA THR A 142 -8.46 8.65 1.70
C THR A 142 -9.92 8.52 2.09
N VAL A 143 -10.83 8.40 1.11
CA VAL A 143 -12.26 8.18 1.34
C VAL A 143 -12.48 6.85 2.06
N ALA A 144 -11.84 5.76 1.61
CA ALA A 144 -11.96 4.46 2.24
C ALA A 144 -11.53 4.50 3.71
N LEU A 145 -10.39 5.14 4.00
CA LEU A 145 -9.85 5.28 5.35
C LEU A 145 -10.71 6.12 6.29
N LYS A 146 -11.58 6.99 5.77
CA LYS A 146 -12.61 7.68 6.55
C LYS A 146 -13.62 6.69 7.15
N TYR A 147 -13.98 5.65 6.41
CA TYR A 147 -14.98 4.65 6.81
C TYR A 147 -14.40 3.36 7.40
N THR A 148 -13.08 3.13 7.27
CA THR A 148 -12.40 1.96 7.82
C THR A 148 -11.38 2.33 8.91
N THR A 149 -10.64 1.33 9.38
CA THR A 149 -9.47 1.53 10.25
C THR A 149 -8.19 1.49 9.41
N SER A 150 -7.14 2.21 9.80
CA SER A 150 -5.87 2.23 9.06
C SER A 150 -5.31 0.82 8.86
N SER A 151 -5.44 -0.06 9.86
CA SER A 151 -4.98 -1.45 9.75
C SER A 151 -5.72 -2.24 8.68
N ARG A 152 -7.05 -2.10 8.55
CA ARG A 152 -7.80 -2.75 7.47
C ARG A 152 -7.52 -2.12 6.12
N GLY A 153 -7.45 -0.79 6.08
CA GLY A 153 -7.08 -0.06 4.87
C GLY A 153 -5.75 -0.58 4.30
N ALA A 154 -4.75 -0.83 5.15
CA ALA A 154 -3.48 -1.39 4.74
C ALA A 154 -3.60 -2.80 4.14
N VAL A 155 -4.37 -3.69 4.79
CA VAL A 155 -4.62 -5.06 4.28
C VAL A 155 -5.39 -5.03 2.96
N LEU A 156 -6.33 -4.11 2.80
CA LEU A 156 -7.07 -3.91 1.55
C LEU A 156 -6.18 -3.34 0.45
N CYS A 157 -5.33 -2.34 0.74
CA CYS A 157 -4.38 -1.80 -0.23
C CYS A 157 -3.42 -2.88 -0.73
N ALA A 158 -2.97 -3.76 0.16
CA ALA A 158 -2.10 -4.89 -0.18
C ALA A 158 -2.70 -5.88 -1.20
N THR A 159 -4.03 -5.87 -1.39
CA THR A 159 -4.67 -6.64 -2.47
C THR A 159 -4.29 -6.14 -3.87
N GLU A 160 -3.70 -4.95 -4.00
CA GLU A 160 -3.12 -4.48 -5.26
C GLU A 160 -2.09 -5.47 -5.83
N SER A 161 -1.32 -6.13 -4.96
CA SER A 161 -0.34 -7.14 -5.36
C SER A 161 -1.00 -8.37 -5.99
N LEU A 162 -2.19 -8.73 -5.51
CA LEU A 162 -3.00 -9.81 -6.06
C LEU A 162 -3.46 -9.45 -7.48
N PHE A 163 -4.08 -8.28 -7.64
CA PHE A 163 -4.55 -7.81 -8.94
C PHE A 163 -3.39 -7.59 -9.92
N GLY A 164 -2.24 -7.09 -9.45
CA GLY A 164 -1.04 -6.91 -10.26
C GLY A 164 -0.58 -8.23 -10.89
N VAL A 165 -0.55 -9.31 -10.09
CA VAL A 165 -0.17 -10.65 -10.57
C VAL A 165 -1.20 -11.21 -11.57
N PHE A 166 -2.50 -11.02 -11.33
CA PHE A 166 -3.53 -11.44 -12.29
C PHE A 166 -3.49 -10.65 -13.61
N LEU A 167 -3.31 -9.33 -13.53
CA LEU A 167 -3.19 -8.46 -14.70
C LEU A 167 -1.91 -8.78 -15.48
N ALA A 168 -0.79 -9.05 -14.80
CA ALA A 168 0.43 -9.51 -15.46
C ALA A 168 0.21 -10.85 -16.20
N ALA A 169 -0.50 -11.80 -15.60
CA ALA A 169 -0.83 -13.05 -16.26
C ALA A 169 -1.69 -12.87 -17.52
N ILE A 170 -2.67 -11.95 -17.49
CA ILE A 170 -3.59 -11.70 -18.61
C ILE A 170 -2.94 -10.85 -19.71
N PHE A 171 -2.29 -9.75 -19.34
CA PHE A 171 -1.79 -8.75 -20.31
C PHE A 171 -0.35 -9.01 -20.75
N LEU A 172 0.51 -9.54 -19.88
CA LEU A 172 1.92 -9.85 -20.19
C LEU A 172 2.12 -11.33 -20.54
N GLY A 173 1.10 -12.18 -20.37
CA GLY A 173 1.19 -13.61 -20.64
C GLY A 173 2.07 -14.37 -19.64
N GLU A 174 2.33 -13.79 -18.47
CA GLU A 174 3.16 -14.41 -17.44
C GLU A 174 2.47 -15.64 -16.84
N ARG A 175 3.20 -16.75 -16.69
CA ARG A 175 2.65 -17.97 -16.10
C ARG A 175 2.63 -17.87 -14.58
N LEU A 176 1.44 -17.96 -14.01
CA LEU A 176 1.26 -18.14 -12.56
C LEU A 176 1.73 -19.53 -12.14
N PHE A 177 2.94 -19.60 -11.58
CA PHE A 177 3.41 -20.80 -10.89
C PHE A 177 2.57 -21.09 -9.64
N ILE A 178 2.66 -22.31 -9.12
CA ILE A 178 1.92 -22.76 -7.91
C ILE A 178 2.06 -21.80 -6.72
N ARG A 179 3.22 -21.12 -6.61
CA ARG A 179 3.49 -20.08 -5.59
C ARG A 179 2.56 -18.88 -5.73
N GLY A 180 2.26 -18.45 -6.95
CA GLY A 180 1.34 -17.35 -7.24
C GLY A 180 -0.07 -17.65 -6.73
N TRP A 181 -0.53 -18.89 -6.92
CA TRP A 181 -1.82 -19.35 -6.39
C TRP A 181 -1.85 -19.40 -4.86
N ILE A 182 -0.81 -19.95 -4.23
CA ILE A 182 -0.70 -19.98 -2.76
C ILE A 182 -0.69 -18.57 -2.17
N GLY A 183 0.12 -17.67 -2.74
CA GLY A 183 0.17 -16.27 -2.33
C GLY A 183 -1.17 -15.57 -2.47
N SER A 184 -1.89 -15.85 -3.56
CA SER A 184 -3.22 -15.31 -3.82
C SER A 184 -4.25 -15.72 -2.77
N VAL A 185 -4.29 -17.01 -2.44
CA VAL A 185 -5.19 -17.55 -1.40
C VAL A 185 -4.87 -16.97 -0.03
N LEU A 186 -3.59 -16.80 0.30
CA LEU A 186 -3.16 -16.20 1.56
C LEU A 186 -3.60 -14.73 1.69
N VAL A 187 -3.41 -13.92 0.65
CA VAL A 187 -3.84 -12.51 0.65
C VAL A 187 -5.37 -12.42 0.78
N LEU A 188 -6.12 -13.24 0.03
CA LEU A 188 -7.59 -13.28 0.13
C LEU A 188 -8.05 -13.70 1.54
N SER A 189 -7.40 -14.71 2.12
CA SER A 189 -7.69 -15.16 3.48
C SER A 189 -7.40 -14.06 4.51
N ALA A 190 -6.33 -13.29 4.32
CA ALA A 190 -5.99 -12.16 5.18
C ALA A 190 -7.09 -11.08 5.17
N VAL A 191 -7.63 -10.75 4.00
CA VAL A 191 -8.76 -9.82 3.84
C VAL A 191 -10.00 -10.33 4.57
N LEU A 192 -10.34 -11.61 4.40
CA LEU A 192 -11.48 -12.22 5.09
C LEU A 192 -11.32 -12.16 6.61
N VAL A 193 -10.14 -12.46 7.14
CA VAL A 193 -9.85 -12.36 8.59
C VAL A 193 -9.95 -10.92 9.09
N ALA A 194 -9.45 -9.95 8.30
CA ALA A 194 -9.52 -8.53 8.65
C ALA A 194 -10.96 -8.01 8.75
N GLU A 195 -11.85 -8.46 7.85
CA GLU A 195 -13.26 -8.06 7.79
C GLU A 195 -14.16 -8.83 8.78
N LEU A 196 -14.11 -10.17 8.77
CA LEU A 196 -14.92 -11.00 9.67
C LEU A 196 -14.59 -10.75 11.14
N GLY A 197 -13.35 -10.39 11.41
CA GLY A 197 -12.90 -10.00 12.74
C GLY A 197 -13.60 -8.78 13.32
N GLU A 198 -14.36 -8.00 12.56
CA GLU A 198 -15.19 -6.90 13.07
C GLU A 198 -16.68 -7.18 13.04
N GLY A 199 -17.17 -7.87 12.01
CA GLY A 199 -18.59 -8.27 11.91
C GLY A 199 -19.04 -9.07 13.14
N MET A 200 -18.17 -9.98 13.63
CA MET A 200 -18.41 -10.77 14.84
C MET A 200 -18.51 -9.91 16.12
N PHE A 201 -17.93 -8.72 16.14
CA PHE A 201 -17.92 -7.82 17.30
C PHE A 201 -18.97 -6.71 17.23
N ARG A 202 -19.37 -6.24 16.04
CA ARG A 202 -20.61 -5.46 15.90
C ARG A 202 -21.83 -6.27 16.36
N GLY A 203 -21.84 -7.57 16.10
CA GLY A 203 -22.84 -8.49 16.66
C GLY A 203 -22.85 -8.54 18.20
N LYS A 204 -21.68 -8.51 18.85
CA LYS A 204 -21.59 -8.49 20.33
C LYS A 204 -21.95 -7.14 20.95
N ALA A 205 -21.64 -6.02 20.30
CA ALA A 205 -21.99 -4.68 20.81
C ALA A 205 -23.50 -4.41 20.77
N ASN A 206 -24.23 -5.04 19.84
CA ASN A 206 -25.69 -4.94 19.75
C ASN A 206 -26.44 -5.93 20.67
N LEU A 207 -25.73 -6.84 21.35
CA LEU A 207 -26.30 -7.81 22.30
C LEU A 207 -26.07 -7.40 23.77
N SER A 208 -25.44 -6.26 24.01
CA SER A 208 -25.15 -5.70 25.34
C SER A 208 -25.83 -4.35 25.60
N GLN A 209 -26.80 -3.96 24.76
CA GLN A 209 -27.77 -2.90 25.02
C GLN A 209 -29.15 -3.53 25.11
#